data_AF-A0A4P9XRN6-F1
#
_entry.id   AF-A0A4P9XRN6-F1
#
_cell.length_a   1.000
_cell.length_b   1.000
_cell.length_c   1.000
_cell.angle_alpha   90.00
_cell.angle_beta   90.00
_cell.angle_gamma   90.00
#
_symmetry.space_group_name_H-M   'P 1'
#
loop_
_entity.id
_entity.type
_entity.pdbx_description
1 polymer ?
#
loop_
_entity_poly.entity_id
_entity_poly.type
_entity_poly.pdbx_seq_one_letter_code
_entity_poly.pdbx_strand_id
1 'polypeptide(L)'
;ARGERVPWMPEEDNLLRLAVQLYGDKTDKWTKISACVPGRTNKNCRKRWFHSLDPQLRKGPWTEAEDELLRRGYAHHRDQWSRVAELVPGRTDDQCSKRWRESLDPSIDRSDWTEAEEQELLRLVAELGSQWQRIAEYFPGRPGLHCRNRWRKLNRSM
;
A
#
# COMPACT_ATOMS: atom_id res chain seq x y z
N ALA A 1 1.92 -12.17 21.99
CA ALA A 1 0.67 -12.18 21.21
C ALA A 1 0.53 -10.87 20.44
N ARG A 2 0.60 -10.88 19.10
CA ARG A 2 0.17 -9.71 18.31
C ARG A 2 -1.36 -9.67 18.45
N GLY A 3 -1.91 -8.64 19.08
CA GLY A 3 -3.35 -8.56 19.34
C GLY A 3 -4.17 -8.81 18.07
N GLU A 4 -5.27 -9.54 18.21
CA GLU A 4 -6.18 -9.86 17.11
C GLU A 4 -6.62 -8.57 16.40
N ARG A 5 -6.46 -8.54 15.08
CA ARG A 5 -6.91 -7.41 14.26
C ARG A 5 -8.41 -7.49 14.11
N VAL A 6 -9.15 -6.83 15.00
CA VAL A 6 -10.62 -6.73 14.90
C VAL A 6 -10.99 -5.94 13.64
N PRO A 7 -11.73 -6.52 12.67
CA PRO A 7 -12.13 -5.85 11.44
C PRO A 7 -13.12 -4.71 11.73
N TRP A 8 -13.09 -3.63 10.93
CA TRP A 8 -14.04 -2.50 11.06
C TRP A 8 -15.38 -2.86 10.43
N MET A 9 -16.44 -2.68 11.19
CA MET A 9 -17.82 -2.87 10.72
C MET A 9 -18.35 -1.60 10.04
N PRO A 10 -19.29 -1.73 9.08
CA PRO A 10 -19.90 -0.58 8.41
C PRO A 10 -20.50 0.45 9.38
N GLU A 11 -21.10 -0.01 10.48
CA GLU A 11 -21.69 0.82 11.53
C GLU A 11 -20.61 1.65 12.23
N GLU A 12 -19.45 1.04 12.55
CA GLU A 12 -18.31 1.74 13.16
C GLU A 12 -17.72 2.79 12.22
N ASP A 13 -17.62 2.49 10.92
CA ASP A 13 -17.19 3.46 9.91
C ASP A 13 -18.17 4.64 9.81
N ASN A 14 -19.48 4.39 9.90
CA ASN A 14 -20.49 5.43 9.88
C ASN A 14 -20.41 6.31 11.13
N LEU A 15 -20.26 5.72 12.32
CA LEU A 15 -20.03 6.47 13.56
C LEU A 15 -18.78 7.35 13.46
N LEU A 16 -17.69 6.80 12.92
CA LEU A 16 -16.44 7.55 12.74
C LEU A 16 -16.61 8.71 11.76
N ARG A 17 -17.31 8.52 10.63
CA ARG A 17 -17.61 9.59 9.67
C ARG A 17 -18.43 10.71 10.30
N LEU A 18 -19.50 10.38 11.01
CA LEU A 18 -20.35 11.37 11.68
C LEU A 18 -19.58 12.14 12.76
N ALA A 19 -18.76 11.44 13.55
CA ALA A 19 -17.93 12.06 14.58
C ALA A 19 -16.89 13.03 13.98
N VAL A 20 -16.25 12.64 12.86
CA VAL A 20 -15.31 13.54 12.17
C VAL A 20 -16.03 14.73 11.54
N GLN A 21 -17.21 14.53 10.96
CA GLN A 21 -18.03 15.63 10.43
C GLN A 21 -18.42 16.63 11.54
N LEU A 22 -18.69 16.14 12.75
CA LEU A 22 -19.07 16.96 13.89
C LEU A 22 -17.89 17.74 14.51
N TYR A 23 -16.72 17.09 14.66
CA TYR A 23 -15.59 17.66 15.42
C TYR A 23 -14.43 18.18 14.56
N GLY A 24 -14.35 17.79 13.29
CA GLY A 24 -13.22 18.06 12.40
C GLY A 24 -12.03 17.13 12.62
N ASP A 25 -11.37 16.73 11.54
CA ASP A 25 -10.23 15.81 11.53
C ASP A 25 -8.87 16.48 11.82
N LYS A 26 -8.78 17.81 11.65
CA LYS A 26 -7.57 18.61 11.85
C LYS A 26 -7.29 19.01 13.31
N THR A 27 -7.83 18.27 14.29
CA THR A 27 -7.85 18.72 15.69
C THR A 27 -7.03 17.83 16.63
N ASP A 28 -6.68 18.36 17.80
CA ASP A 28 -6.24 17.66 19.01
C ASP A 28 -7.38 16.81 19.64
N LYS A 29 -8.61 16.91 19.11
CA LYS A 29 -9.84 16.36 19.68
C LYS A 29 -10.18 14.95 19.23
N TRP A 30 -9.19 14.19 18.74
CA TRP A 30 -9.39 12.78 18.38
C TRP A 30 -9.89 11.92 19.53
N THR A 31 -9.65 12.34 20.77
CA THR A 31 -10.22 11.68 21.96
C THR A 31 -11.74 11.76 22.00
N LYS A 32 -12.33 12.90 21.57
CA LYS A 32 -13.79 13.05 21.45
C LYS A 32 -14.33 12.20 20.31
N ILE A 33 -13.65 12.19 19.16
CA ILE A 33 -14.03 11.36 18.01
C ILE A 33 -14.04 9.87 18.39
N SER A 34 -13.00 9.38 19.07
CA SER A 34 -12.95 7.98 19.48
C SER A 34 -13.98 7.59 20.53
N ALA A 35 -14.41 8.53 21.38
CA ALA A 35 -15.48 8.27 22.35
C ALA A 35 -16.83 7.98 21.67
N CYS A 36 -17.02 8.44 20.43
CA CYS A 36 -18.20 8.15 19.62
C CYS A 36 -18.15 6.78 18.91
N VAL A 37 -17.03 6.05 18.98
CA VAL A 37 -16.84 4.74 18.34
C VAL A 37 -16.48 3.70 19.41
N PRO A 38 -17.48 3.12 20.10
CA PRO A 38 -17.24 2.16 21.17
C PRO A 38 -16.36 0.99 20.72
N GLY A 39 -15.44 0.54 21.59
CA GLY A 39 -14.52 -0.57 21.28
C GLY A 39 -13.33 -0.19 20.41
N ARG A 40 -13.23 1.05 19.92
CA ARG A 40 -12.07 1.55 19.16
C ARG A 40 -11.28 2.58 19.94
N THR A 41 -9.96 2.43 19.93
CA THR A 41 -9.05 3.40 20.54
C THR A 41 -8.85 4.60 19.61
N ASN A 42 -8.45 5.74 20.18
CA ASN A 42 -8.04 6.93 19.43
C ASN A 42 -7.07 6.61 18.28
N LYS A 43 -6.03 5.81 18.57
CA LYS A 43 -5.07 5.34 17.56
C LYS A 43 -5.73 4.57 16.41
N ASN A 44 -6.69 3.69 16.71
CA ASN A 44 -7.41 2.94 15.70
C ASN A 44 -8.30 3.84 14.84
N CYS A 45 -9.05 4.76 15.46
CA CYS A 45 -9.91 5.71 14.75
C CYS A 45 -9.09 6.61 13.81
N ARG A 46 -7.99 7.19 14.29
CA ARG A 46 -7.07 8.00 13.48
C ARG A 46 -6.56 7.23 12.27
N LYS A 47 -6.04 6.02 12.52
CA LYS A 47 -5.52 5.17 11.45
C LYS A 47 -6.61 4.83 10.44
N ARG A 48 -7.81 4.46 10.90
CA ARG A 48 -8.93 4.13 10.02
C ARG A 48 -9.36 5.31 9.17
N TRP A 49 -9.42 6.51 9.74
CA TRP A 49 -9.78 7.71 9.00
C TRP A 49 -8.77 8.00 7.89
N PHE A 50 -7.52 8.33 8.27
CA PHE A 50 -6.51 8.82 7.32
C PHE A 50 -6.04 7.76 6.32
N HIS A 51 -6.13 6.46 6.63
CA HIS A 51 -5.73 5.40 5.69
C HIS A 51 -6.91 4.71 5.01
N SER A 52 -8.16 5.08 5.25
CA SER A 52 -9.29 4.38 4.62
C SER A 52 -10.55 5.21 4.37
N LEU A 53 -10.96 6.08 5.29
CA LEU A 53 -12.27 6.75 5.20
C LEU A 53 -12.21 8.19 4.71
N ASP A 54 -11.07 8.87 4.85
CA ASP A 54 -10.88 10.24 4.39
C ASP A 54 -11.28 10.36 2.90
N PRO A 55 -12.26 11.21 2.56
CA PRO A 55 -12.68 11.44 1.17
C PRO A 55 -11.56 11.97 0.27
N GLN A 56 -10.53 12.59 0.83
CA GLN A 56 -9.37 13.08 0.09
C GLN A 56 -8.42 11.95 -0.32
N LEU A 57 -8.56 10.76 0.27
CA LEU A 57 -7.74 9.60 -0.03
C LEU A 57 -8.07 9.06 -1.44
N ARG A 58 -7.08 9.06 -2.32
CA ARG A 58 -7.18 8.51 -3.67
C ARG A 58 -7.07 6.98 -3.63
N LYS A 59 -8.18 6.34 -3.99
CA LYS A 59 -8.31 4.90 -4.18
C LYS A 59 -8.38 4.62 -5.69
N GLY A 60 -7.30 4.16 -6.29
CA GLY A 60 -7.28 3.94 -7.73
C GLY A 60 -5.87 3.84 -8.32
N PRO A 61 -5.80 3.68 -9.67
CA PRO A 61 -4.54 3.63 -10.39
C PRO A 61 -3.74 4.92 -10.18
N TRP A 62 -2.42 4.81 -10.28
CA TRP A 62 -1.52 5.94 -10.26
C TRP A 62 -1.52 6.63 -11.62
N THR A 63 -1.58 7.95 -11.61
CA THR A 63 -1.40 8.79 -12.79
C THR A 63 0.07 9.18 -12.95
N GLU A 64 0.49 9.54 -14.16
CA GLU A 64 1.88 9.99 -14.38
C GLU A 64 2.21 11.26 -13.59
N ALA A 65 1.24 12.15 -13.37
CA ALA A 65 1.43 13.33 -12.52
C ALA A 65 1.70 12.94 -11.05
N GLU A 66 1.02 11.92 -10.53
CA GLU A 66 1.30 11.39 -9.19
C GLU A 66 2.68 10.72 -9.13
N ASP A 67 3.07 9.97 -10.17
CA ASP A 67 4.38 9.33 -10.25
C ASP A 67 5.50 10.37 -10.32
N GLU A 68 5.31 11.48 -11.04
CA GLU A 68 6.28 12.57 -11.11
C GLU A 68 6.47 13.25 -9.73
N LEU A 69 5.38 13.51 -9.02
CA LEU A 69 5.45 14.01 -7.64
C LEU A 69 6.16 13.02 -6.71
N LEU A 70 5.90 11.71 -6.86
CA LEU A 70 6.54 10.66 -6.08
C LEU A 70 8.05 10.59 -6.38
N ARG A 71 8.48 10.69 -7.64
CA ARG A 71 9.90 10.76 -8.03
C ARG A 71 10.58 11.98 -7.41
N ARG A 72 9.95 13.15 -7.47
CA ARG A 72 10.46 14.37 -6.84
C ARG A 72 10.58 14.20 -5.33
N GLY A 73 9.54 13.71 -4.66
CA GLY A 73 9.56 13.46 -3.22
C GLY A 73 10.69 12.51 -2.82
N TYR A 74 10.84 11.39 -3.54
CA TYR A 74 11.92 10.44 -3.27
C TYR A 74 13.31 11.05 -3.51
N ALA A 75 13.50 11.88 -4.55
CA ALA A 75 14.77 12.56 -4.79
C ALA A 75 15.20 13.46 -3.62
N HIS A 76 14.25 14.10 -2.92
CA HIS A 76 14.53 15.00 -1.80
C HIS A 76 14.60 14.28 -0.45
N HIS A 77 13.78 13.24 -0.24
CA HIS A 77 13.56 12.64 1.07
C HIS A 77 13.92 11.16 1.18
N ARG A 78 14.21 10.49 0.05
CA ARG A 78 14.51 9.06 -0.02
C ARG A 78 13.42 8.23 0.67
N ASP A 79 13.81 7.30 1.53
CA ASP A 79 12.91 6.33 2.19
C ASP A 79 12.09 6.94 3.34
N GLN A 80 12.15 8.27 3.54
CA GLN A 80 11.29 8.99 4.48
C GLN A 80 9.87 9.13 3.91
N TRP A 81 9.16 8.01 3.75
CA TRP A 81 7.89 7.93 3.03
C TRP A 81 6.79 8.86 3.56
N SER A 82 6.80 9.17 4.85
CA SER A 82 5.90 10.16 5.43
C SER A 82 6.10 11.55 4.80
N ARG A 83 7.36 11.99 4.65
CA ARG A 83 7.72 13.25 3.99
C ARG A 83 7.47 13.20 2.48
N VAL A 84 7.72 12.04 1.85
CA VAL A 84 7.42 11.85 0.42
C VAL A 84 5.92 11.99 0.14
N ALA A 85 5.07 11.40 0.99
CA ALA A 85 3.62 11.45 0.82
C ALA A 85 3.03 12.85 0.98
N GLU A 86 3.67 13.75 1.74
CA GLU A 86 3.28 15.17 1.81
C GLU A 86 3.32 15.86 0.43
N LEU A 87 4.17 15.38 -0.50
CA LEU A 87 4.26 15.90 -1.87
C LEU A 87 3.31 15.22 -2.86
N VAL A 88 2.59 14.17 -2.45
CA VAL A 88 1.68 13.40 -3.33
C VAL A 88 0.26 13.46 -2.74
N PRO A 89 -0.50 14.54 -2.99
CA PRO A 89 -1.80 14.76 -2.36
C PRO A 89 -2.77 13.58 -2.55
N GLY A 90 -3.37 13.16 -1.44
CA GLY A 90 -4.33 12.05 -1.42
C GLY A 90 -3.71 10.65 -1.51
N ARG A 91 -2.38 10.51 -1.51
CA ARG A 91 -1.71 9.21 -1.33
C ARG A 91 -1.07 9.13 0.04
N THR A 92 -1.14 7.95 0.64
CA THR A 92 -0.48 7.63 1.92
C THR A 92 0.98 7.24 1.69
N ASP A 93 1.79 7.37 2.73
CA ASP A 93 3.16 6.87 2.81
C ASP A 93 3.28 5.39 2.40
N ASP A 94 2.35 4.55 2.87
CA ASP A 94 2.27 3.14 2.48
C ASP A 94 2.03 2.97 0.97
N GLN A 95 1.13 3.77 0.39
CA GLN A 95 0.88 3.74 -1.06
C GLN A 95 2.10 4.21 -1.85
N CYS A 96 2.74 5.30 -1.44
CA CYS A 96 3.95 5.85 -2.06
C CYS A 96 5.10 4.84 -2.04
N SER A 97 5.41 4.27 -0.86
CA SER A 97 6.49 3.30 -0.70
C SER A 97 6.28 2.05 -1.54
N LYS A 98 5.02 1.60 -1.66
CA LYS A 98 4.66 0.45 -2.47
C LYS A 98 4.80 0.76 -3.96
N ARG A 99 4.26 1.90 -4.42
CA ARG A 99 4.37 2.33 -5.82
C ARG A 99 5.81 2.46 -6.26
N TRP A 100 6.67 3.02 -5.41
CA TRP A 100 8.09 3.13 -5.68
C TRP A 100 8.72 1.75 -5.89
N ARG A 101 8.66 0.89 -4.86
CA ARG A 101 9.30 -0.43 -4.85
C ARG A 101 8.78 -1.39 -5.92
N GLU A 102 7.53 -1.24 -6.34
CA GLU A 102 6.89 -2.13 -7.29
C GLU A 102 6.86 -1.60 -8.73
N SER A 103 7.24 -0.33 -8.99
CA SER A 103 7.07 0.25 -10.33
C SER A 103 8.07 1.35 -10.71
N LEU A 104 8.40 2.26 -9.80
CA LEU A 104 9.17 3.48 -10.15
C LEU A 104 10.65 3.39 -9.85
N ASP A 105 11.07 2.49 -8.96
CA ASP A 105 12.48 2.34 -8.62
C ASP A 105 13.30 2.07 -9.91
N PRO A 106 14.32 2.89 -10.20
CA PRO A 106 15.16 2.71 -11.38
C PRO A 106 15.90 1.37 -11.41
N SER A 107 16.15 0.76 -10.25
CA SER A 107 16.79 -0.55 -10.15
C SER A 107 15.90 -1.74 -10.57
N ILE A 108 14.61 -1.48 -10.83
CA ILE A 108 13.70 -2.51 -11.32
C ILE A 108 14.10 -2.93 -12.72
N ASP A 109 14.33 -4.23 -12.88
CA ASP A 109 14.54 -4.88 -14.16
C ASP A 109 13.24 -4.91 -14.97
N ARG A 110 13.32 -4.35 -16.18
CA ARG A 110 12.22 -4.24 -17.15
C ARG A 110 12.48 -5.08 -18.41
N SER A 111 13.54 -5.89 -18.42
CA SER A 111 13.80 -6.83 -19.50
C SER A 111 12.73 -7.92 -19.58
N ASP A 112 12.68 -8.58 -20.73
CA ASP A 112 11.81 -9.73 -20.90
C ASP A 112 12.26 -10.90 -20.03
N TRP A 113 11.29 -11.69 -19.57
CA TRP A 113 11.57 -12.93 -18.85
C TRP A 113 12.16 -13.94 -19.81
N THR A 114 13.31 -14.49 -19.43
CA THR A 114 13.94 -15.60 -20.12
C THR A 114 13.29 -16.93 -19.75
N GLU A 115 13.35 -17.92 -20.64
CA GLU A 115 12.82 -19.27 -20.36
C GLU A 115 13.37 -19.84 -19.05
N ALA A 116 14.66 -19.67 -18.77
CA ALA A 116 15.27 -20.14 -17.52
C ALA A 116 14.66 -19.49 -16.27
N GLU A 117 14.40 -18.17 -16.32
CA GLU A 117 13.72 -17.47 -15.23
C GLU A 117 12.27 -17.92 -15.05
N GLU A 118 11.58 -18.24 -16.14
CA GLU A 118 10.22 -18.76 -16.08
C GLU A 118 10.15 -20.13 -15.47
N GLN A 119 11.06 -21.04 -15.85
CA GLN A 119 11.15 -22.37 -15.25
C GLN A 119 11.46 -22.28 -13.76
N GLU A 120 12.39 -21.40 -13.36
CA GLU A 120 12.70 -21.18 -11.95
C GLU A 120 11.50 -20.56 -11.20
N LEU A 121 10.77 -19.64 -11.83
CA LEU A 121 9.57 -19.04 -11.23
C LEU A 121 8.50 -20.11 -10.98
N LEU A 122 8.25 -20.99 -11.94
CA LEU A 122 7.27 -22.08 -11.80
C LEU A 122 7.68 -23.05 -10.70
N ARG A 123 8.97 -23.42 -10.63
CA ARG A 123 9.53 -24.27 -9.56
C ARG A 123 9.31 -23.65 -8.19
N LEU A 124 9.67 -22.37 -8.02
CA LEU A 124 9.52 -21.65 -6.76
C LEU A 124 8.06 -21.46 -6.35
N VAL A 125 7.15 -21.25 -7.30
CA VAL A 125 5.71 -21.17 -7.01
C VAL A 125 5.16 -22.52 -6.56
N ALA A 126 5.61 -23.64 -7.15
CA ALA A 126 5.21 -24.96 -6.70
C ALA A 126 5.69 -25.26 -5.26
N GLU A 127 6.89 -24.78 -4.89
CA GLU A 127 7.48 -25.00 -3.57
C GLU A 127 6.94 -24.04 -2.49
N LEU A 128 6.85 -22.74 -2.80
CA LEU A 128 6.55 -21.67 -1.83
C LEU A 128 5.11 -21.14 -1.92
N GLY A 129 4.37 -21.50 -2.96
CA GLY A 129 3.03 -20.97 -3.22
C GLY A 129 3.04 -19.48 -3.54
N SER A 130 2.15 -18.71 -2.93
CA SER A 130 1.95 -17.28 -3.22
C SER A 130 2.84 -16.33 -2.40
N GLN A 131 3.98 -16.81 -1.91
CA GLN A 131 4.96 -16.03 -1.14
C GLN A 131 5.84 -15.14 -2.04
N TRP A 132 5.21 -14.23 -2.80
CA TRP A 132 5.86 -13.46 -3.86
C TRP A 132 7.07 -12.63 -3.43
N GLN A 133 7.10 -12.13 -2.20
CA GLN A 133 8.25 -11.38 -1.68
C GLN A 133 9.46 -12.30 -1.50
N ARG A 134 9.25 -13.52 -1.01
CA ARG A 134 10.30 -14.54 -0.86
C ARG A 134 10.75 -15.08 -2.22
N ILE A 135 9.82 -15.25 -3.16
CA ILE A 135 10.14 -15.65 -4.53
C ILE A 135 11.01 -14.59 -5.21
N ALA A 136 10.72 -13.30 -5.01
CA ALA A 136 11.48 -12.20 -5.60
C ALA A 136 12.96 -12.16 -5.15
N GLU A 137 13.32 -12.75 -4.01
CA GLU A 137 14.72 -12.85 -3.56
C GLU A 137 15.60 -13.63 -4.55
N TYR A 138 15.00 -14.48 -5.41
CA TYR A 138 15.68 -15.27 -6.44
C TYR A 138 15.78 -14.54 -7.79
N PHE A 139 15.13 -13.39 -7.95
CA PHE A 139 15.10 -12.62 -9.19
C PHE A 139 15.59 -11.19 -8.93
N PRO A 140 16.92 -10.95 -9.00
CA PRO A 140 17.49 -9.62 -8.80
C PRO A 140 16.81 -8.56 -9.66
N GLY A 141 16.40 -7.46 -9.02
CA GLY A 141 15.70 -6.36 -9.72
C GLY A 141 14.24 -6.64 -10.07
N ARG A 142 13.66 -7.80 -9.75
CA ARG A 142 12.24 -8.11 -10.03
C ARG A 142 11.43 -8.21 -8.74
N PRO A 143 10.67 -7.16 -8.37
CA PRO A 143 9.84 -7.19 -7.17
C PRO A 143 8.79 -8.30 -7.22
N GLY A 144 8.26 -8.71 -6.05
CA GLY A 144 7.25 -9.78 -5.99
C GLY A 144 6.00 -9.53 -6.86
N LEU A 145 5.65 -8.26 -7.13
CA LEU A 145 4.60 -7.92 -8.09
C LEU A 145 4.92 -8.43 -9.51
N HIS A 146 6.17 -8.32 -9.96
CA HIS A 146 6.63 -8.80 -11.27
C HIS A 146 6.50 -10.32 -11.35
N CYS A 147 7.01 -11.05 -10.35
CA CYS A 147 6.89 -12.51 -10.27
C CYS A 147 5.42 -12.96 -10.36
N ARG A 148 4.54 -12.33 -9.57
CA ARG A 148 3.10 -12.62 -9.58
C ARG A 148 2.47 -12.36 -10.95
N ASN A 149 2.79 -11.22 -11.57
CA ASN A 149 2.24 -10.84 -12.87
C ASN A 149 2.71 -11.79 -13.97
N ARG A 150 3.99 -12.21 -13.93
CA ARG A 150 4.51 -13.20 -14.88
C ARG A 150 3.84 -14.56 -14.71
N TRP A 151 3.77 -15.07 -13.47
CA TRP A 151 3.09 -16.34 -13.19
C TRP A 151 1.64 -16.34 -13.67
N ARG A 152 0.90 -15.23 -13.46
CA ARG A 152 -0.47 -15.07 -13.99
C ARG A 152 -0.55 -15.09 -15.51
N LYS A 153 0.47 -14.58 -16.21
CA LYS A 153 0.52 -14.61 -17.68
C LYS A 153 0.77 -16.04 -18.16
N LEU A 154 1.76 -16.73 -17.59
CA LEU A 154 2.06 -18.13 -17.86
C LEU A 154 0.84 -19.03 -17.64
N ASN A 155 0.16 -18.88 -16.52
CA ASN A 155 -1.02 -19.69 -16.16
C ASN A 155 -2.30 -19.36 -16.95
N ARG A 156 -2.27 -18.33 -17.81
CA ARG A 156 -3.34 -18.05 -18.78
C ARG A 156 -3.03 -18.58 -20.18
N SER A 157 -1.76 -18.91 -20.42
CA SER A 157 -1.25 -19.41 -21.69
C SER A 157 -1.05 -20.93 -21.69
N MET A 158 -1.20 -21.57 -20.52
CA MET A 158 -1.39 -23.01 -20.34
C MET A 158 -2.88 -23.36 -20.42
#